data_AF-A0A496SNH6-F1
#
_entry.id   AF-A0A496SNH6-F1
#
_cell.length_a   1.000
_cell.length_b   1.000
_cell.length_c   1.000
_cell.angle_alpha   90.00
_cell.angle_beta   90.00
_cell.angle_gamma   90.00
#
_symmetry.space_group_name_H-M   'P 1'
#
loop_
_entity.id
_entity.type
_entity.pdbx_description
1 polymer ?
#
loop_
_entity_poly.entity_id
_entity_poly.type
_entity_poly.pdbx_seq_one_letter_code
_entity_poly.pdbx_strand_id
1 'polypeptide(L)'
;MSRAETLSCKRILKGVRCGRALPGLIFLKSGKCHIVKLILAAYFKMKLSRFTISVPNYPTSEETLLFNTLTQSMVVIGEGLRKTLDKLPLRRNVHPKTCEYLKALQECGIVVGDEVNEDKVLRHWFDQLKYNTSTLEAVILTTYNCNFSCVYCVEQAVKKRMHMTPEVCGRAIEWLQGRLDEINPRRLRVNFYGGEPLLNIPAIKTISRHLNTIAENRGIIFESSIITNGSLLRREVVEDLVQYGLKRVKVTLD
;
A
#
# COMPACT_ATOMS: atom_id res chain seq x y z
N MET A 1 -53.85 -0.62 -1.99
CA MET A 1 -52.75 -0.61 -2.99
C MET A 1 -51.72 0.40 -2.50
N SER A 2 -50.87 0.04 -1.53
CA SER A 2 -49.49 -0.46 -1.69
C SER A 2 -48.59 0.53 -2.45
N ARG A 3 -47.76 1.30 -1.72
CA ARG A 3 -46.31 1.06 -1.43
C ARG A 3 -45.39 1.23 -2.65
N ALA A 4 -44.51 2.23 -2.58
CA ALA A 4 -43.11 2.24 -3.03
C ALA A 4 -42.48 3.58 -2.56
N GLU A 5 -41.98 3.67 -1.32
CA GLU A 5 -40.61 3.32 -0.88
C GLU A 5 -39.53 4.36 -1.23
N THR A 6 -39.22 5.12 -0.19
CA THR A 6 -38.01 5.87 0.15
C THR A 6 -36.71 5.07 -0.09
N LEU A 7 -35.77 5.62 -0.89
CA LEU A 7 -34.36 5.21 -0.92
C LEU A 7 -33.48 6.46 -1.09
N SER A 8 -33.16 7.18 -0.02
CA SER A 8 -31.98 6.98 0.84
C SER A 8 -30.65 7.41 0.20
N CYS A 9 -30.29 8.66 0.46
CA CYS A 9 -28.98 9.33 0.28
C CYS A 9 -27.86 8.72 1.19
N LYS A 10 -27.77 7.39 1.29
CA LYS A 10 -26.84 6.65 2.17
C LYS A 10 -25.66 5.97 1.44
N ARG A 11 -25.45 6.20 0.14
CA ARG A 11 -24.57 5.32 -0.65
C ARG A 11 -23.18 5.84 -1.01
N ILE A 12 -22.76 7.04 -0.60
CA ILE A 12 -21.41 7.55 -0.91
C ILE A 12 -20.44 7.45 0.29
N LEU A 13 -20.94 7.28 1.53
CA LEU A 13 -20.09 7.17 2.73
C LEU A 13 -19.83 5.73 3.21
N LYS A 14 -20.34 4.71 2.53
CA LYS A 14 -20.01 3.29 2.81
C LYS A 14 -19.00 2.77 1.79
N GLY A 15 -17.75 3.18 1.90
CA GLY A 15 -16.71 2.73 0.98
C GLY A 15 -15.27 3.06 1.36
N VAL A 16 -15.04 4.05 2.23
CA VAL A 16 -13.69 4.32 2.72
C VAL A 16 -13.37 3.34 3.84
N ARG A 17 -12.77 2.19 3.50
CA ARG A 17 -12.01 1.41 4.48
C ARG A 17 -10.77 2.23 4.84
N CYS A 18 -10.92 3.13 5.81
CA CYS A 18 -9.78 3.78 6.46
C CYS A 18 -9.08 2.73 7.35
N GLY A 19 -8.13 2.01 6.77
CA GLY A 19 -7.27 1.10 7.51
C GLY A 19 -6.10 1.87 8.13
N ARG A 20 -6.29 2.38 9.36
CA ARG A 20 -5.31 2.48 10.48
C ARG A 20 -5.78 3.56 11.46
N ALA A 21 -6.16 3.12 12.66
CA ALA A 21 -6.41 3.99 13.79
C ALA A 21 -5.08 4.59 14.30
N LEU A 22 -5.08 5.89 14.60
CA LEU A 22 -4.11 6.54 15.49
C LEU A 22 -4.76 6.77 16.86
N PRO A 23 -4.03 6.63 17.98
CA PRO A 23 -4.60 6.55 19.31
C PRO A 23 -4.90 7.93 19.91
N GLY A 24 -6.05 8.06 20.58
CA GLY A 24 -6.38 9.22 21.40
C GLY A 24 -7.87 9.32 21.74
N LEU A 25 -8.38 8.44 22.62
CA LEU A 25 -9.71 8.58 23.21
C LEU A 25 -9.60 9.31 24.56
N ILE A 26 -10.24 10.46 24.71
CA ILE A 26 -10.56 11.07 26.01
C ILE A 26 -12.04 10.78 26.28
N PHE A 27 -12.33 10.05 27.37
CA PHE A 27 -13.68 9.80 27.86
C PHE A 27 -14.20 11.01 28.65
N LEU A 28 -15.42 11.46 28.37
CA LEU A 28 -16.21 12.26 29.31
C LEU A 28 -17.57 11.59 29.53
N LYS A 29 -17.77 11.12 30.77
CA LYS A 29 -19.05 10.55 31.25
C LYS A 29 -20.08 11.65 31.50
N SER A 30 -21.33 11.26 31.23
CA SER A 30 -22.63 11.88 31.49
C SER A 30 -22.77 12.93 32.61
N GLY A 31 -23.51 14.01 32.32
CA GLY A 31 -24.19 14.86 33.30
C GLY A 31 -24.79 16.11 32.67
N LYS A 32 -26.12 16.20 32.62
CA LYS A 32 -26.87 17.36 32.09
C LYS A 32 -26.51 18.65 32.87
N CYS A 33 -26.41 19.78 32.18
CA CYS A 33 -27.05 21.08 32.51
C CYS A 33 -26.27 22.26 31.90
N HIS A 34 -26.94 23.07 31.09
CA HIS A 34 -26.69 24.51 30.90
C HIS A 34 -25.24 25.06 31.01
N ILE A 35 -24.30 24.57 30.20
CA ILE A 35 -23.21 25.43 29.71
C ILE A 35 -23.70 26.11 28.44
N VAL A 36 -24.48 27.16 28.70
CA VAL A 36 -24.81 28.24 27.80
C VAL A 36 -23.52 28.75 27.13
N LYS A 37 -23.51 28.73 25.80
CA LYS A 37 -22.79 29.67 24.93
C LYS A 37 -21.33 29.97 25.32
N LEU A 38 -20.43 28.99 25.31
CA LEU A 38 -18.98 29.27 25.34
C LEU A 38 -18.12 28.12 24.80
N ILE A 39 -18.59 27.39 23.79
CA ILE A 39 -17.63 26.81 22.83
C ILE A 39 -17.26 27.94 21.88
N LEU A 40 -16.38 28.80 22.40
CA LEU A 40 -15.57 29.74 21.65
C LEU A 40 -15.19 29.14 20.31
N ALA A 41 -15.42 29.93 19.27
CA ALA A 41 -14.81 29.83 17.95
C ALA A 41 -13.66 28.82 17.88
N ALA A 42 -13.95 27.59 17.44
CA ALA A 42 -12.91 26.72 16.97
C ALA A 42 -12.32 27.39 15.74
N TYR A 43 -11.26 28.16 15.94
CA TYR A 43 -10.45 28.71 14.86
C TYR A 43 -9.85 27.53 14.12
N PHE A 44 -10.49 27.12 13.02
CA PHE A 44 -9.94 26.12 12.12
C PHE A 44 -8.83 26.78 11.28
N LYS A 45 -7.64 26.90 11.87
CA LYS A 45 -6.41 27.22 11.16
C LYS A 45 -6.04 26.04 10.27
N MET A 46 -6.62 26.02 9.08
CA MET A 46 -6.37 24.99 8.09
C MET A 46 -6.09 25.63 6.75
N LYS A 47 -5.25 24.95 5.98
CA LYS A 47 -4.94 25.27 4.59
C LYS A 47 -5.32 24.10 3.71
N LEU A 48 -5.54 24.38 2.43
CA LEU A 48 -5.58 23.34 1.42
C LEU A 48 -4.19 22.67 1.37
N SER A 49 -4.15 21.34 1.43
CA SER A 49 -2.89 20.62 1.29
C SER A 49 -2.26 20.94 -0.06
N ARG A 50 -0.93 21.18 -0.09
CA ARG A 50 -0.19 21.40 -1.34
C ARG A 50 -0.22 20.19 -2.29
N PHE A 51 -0.57 19.02 -1.77
CA PHE A 51 -0.70 17.78 -2.53
C PHE A 51 -2.10 17.60 -3.14
N THR A 52 -3.03 18.52 -2.88
CA THR A 52 -4.37 18.46 -3.45
C THR A 52 -4.43 19.08 -4.84
N ILE A 53 -4.75 18.27 -5.83
CA ILE A 53 -5.12 18.69 -7.18
C ILE A 53 -6.64 18.86 -7.24
N SER A 54 -7.09 19.95 -7.84
CA SER A 54 -8.51 20.21 -8.10
C SER A 54 -8.82 20.05 -9.58
N VAL A 55 -9.81 19.22 -9.90
CA VAL A 55 -10.36 19.05 -11.24
C VAL A 55 -11.78 19.62 -11.24
N PRO A 56 -11.98 20.86 -11.74
CA PRO A 56 -13.30 21.46 -11.80
C PRO A 56 -14.17 20.76 -12.84
N ASN A 57 -15.49 20.95 -12.73
CA ASN A 57 -16.49 20.44 -13.67
C ASN A 57 -16.46 18.90 -13.81
N TYR A 58 -16.20 18.19 -12.71
CA TYR A 58 -16.19 16.73 -12.68
C TYR A 58 -16.81 16.19 -11.37
N PRO A 59 -17.70 15.18 -11.45
CA PRO A 59 -18.19 14.52 -12.66
C PRO A 59 -19.24 15.34 -13.43
N THR A 60 -19.79 16.39 -12.81
CA THR A 60 -20.75 17.33 -13.43
C THR A 60 -20.20 18.75 -13.46
N SER A 61 -20.83 19.65 -14.22
CA SER A 61 -20.42 21.06 -14.36
C SER A 61 -20.47 21.89 -13.07
N GLU A 62 -21.14 21.40 -12.02
CA GLU A 62 -21.27 22.10 -10.74
C GLU A 62 -20.42 21.48 -9.62
N GLU A 63 -19.65 20.45 -9.96
CA GLU A 63 -18.86 19.66 -9.03
C GLU A 63 -17.36 19.79 -9.29
N THR A 64 -16.57 19.56 -8.26
CA THR A 64 -15.12 19.53 -8.34
C THR A 64 -14.59 18.26 -7.71
N LEU A 65 -13.76 17.52 -8.43
CA LEU A 65 -12.98 16.42 -7.88
C LEU A 65 -11.71 16.97 -7.24
N LEU A 66 -11.49 16.60 -5.99
CA LEU A 66 -10.26 16.83 -5.27
C LEU A 66 -9.51 15.51 -5.18
N PHE A 67 -8.27 15.50 -5.68
CA PHE A 67 -7.37 14.36 -5.61
C PHE A 67 -6.13 14.74 -4.81
N ASN A 68 -5.90 14.07 -3.68
CA ASN A 68 -4.68 14.27 -2.92
C ASN A 68 -3.60 13.30 -3.40
N THR A 69 -2.48 13.82 -3.91
CA THR A 69 -1.41 13.00 -4.48
C THR A 69 -0.59 12.23 -3.43
N LEU A 70 -0.63 12.66 -2.16
CA LEU A 70 0.07 12.00 -1.06
C LEU A 70 -0.76 10.85 -0.47
N THR A 71 -2.04 11.08 -0.21
CA THR A 71 -2.93 10.08 0.41
C THR A 71 -3.70 9.24 -0.62
N GLN A 72 -3.67 9.62 -1.90
CA GLN A 72 -4.47 9.08 -3.00
C GLN A 72 -5.99 9.20 -2.79
N SER A 73 -6.43 10.04 -1.85
CA SER A 73 -7.85 10.26 -1.60
C SER A 73 -8.50 11.02 -2.75
N MET A 74 -9.70 10.59 -3.12
CA MET A 74 -10.56 11.24 -4.12
C MET A 74 -11.88 11.65 -3.48
N VAL A 75 -12.21 12.94 -3.55
CA VAL A 75 -13.44 13.50 -3.00
C VAL A 75 -14.10 14.41 -4.02
N VAL A 76 -15.37 14.16 -4.34
CA VAL A 76 -16.18 15.07 -5.15
C VAL A 76 -16.90 16.03 -4.21
N ILE A 77 -16.81 17.33 -4.50
CA ILE A 77 -17.47 18.38 -3.73
C ILE A 77 -18.33 19.27 -4.63
N GLY A 78 -19.46 19.73 -4.11
CA GLY A 78 -20.29 20.73 -4.80
C GLY A 78 -19.76 22.16 -4.63
N GLU A 79 -20.31 23.07 -5.42
CA GLU A 79 -19.91 24.48 -5.51
C GLU A 79 -19.85 25.21 -4.15
N GLY A 80 -20.79 24.93 -3.23
CA GLY A 80 -20.83 25.57 -1.91
C GLY A 80 -19.61 25.24 -1.03
N LEU A 81 -19.17 23.98 -1.04
CA LEU A 81 -17.96 23.58 -0.31
C LEU A 81 -16.70 24.06 -1.04
N ARG A 82 -16.72 24.09 -2.38
CA ARG A 82 -15.62 24.64 -3.19
C ARG A 82 -15.34 26.10 -2.83
N LYS A 83 -16.39 26.95 -2.84
CA LYS A 83 -16.34 28.36 -2.42
C LYS A 83 -15.84 28.54 -0.98
N THR A 84 -16.02 27.53 -0.12
CA THR A 84 -15.49 27.55 1.24
C THR A 84 -13.99 27.25 1.25
N LEU A 85 -13.53 26.26 0.48
CA LEU A 85 -12.11 25.92 0.38
C LEU A 85 -11.27 27.02 -0.25
N ASP A 86 -11.80 27.73 -1.25
CA ASP A 86 -11.13 28.87 -1.89
C ASP A 86 -10.87 30.04 -0.91
N LYS A 87 -11.52 30.03 0.26
CA LYS A 87 -11.37 31.05 1.31
C LYS A 87 -10.45 30.61 2.46
N LEU A 88 -9.78 29.46 2.34
CA LEU A 88 -8.83 29.02 3.36
C LEU A 88 -7.58 29.93 3.38
N PRO A 89 -7.02 30.23 4.56
CA PRO A 89 -7.42 29.74 5.88
C PRO A 89 -8.65 30.47 6.47
N LEU A 90 -9.54 29.71 7.11
CA LEU A 90 -10.77 30.25 7.70
C LEU A 90 -10.48 30.94 9.04
N ARG A 91 -10.70 32.26 9.11
CA ARG A 91 -10.41 33.08 10.30
C ARG A 91 -11.63 33.39 11.18
N ARG A 92 -12.79 32.75 10.96
CA ARG A 92 -14.07 33.04 11.63
C ARG A 92 -14.84 31.77 11.96
N ASN A 93 -15.90 31.90 12.76
CA ASN A 93 -16.87 30.84 13.05
C ASN A 93 -17.43 30.23 11.76
N VAL A 94 -17.20 28.94 11.61
CA VAL A 94 -17.70 28.14 10.48
C VAL A 94 -19.00 27.46 10.91
N HIS A 95 -19.98 27.38 10.01
CA HIS A 95 -21.25 26.70 10.28
C HIS A 95 -21.00 25.23 10.68
N PRO A 96 -21.72 24.65 11.65
CA PRO A 96 -21.44 23.29 12.16
C PRO A 96 -21.35 22.21 11.07
N LYS A 97 -22.28 22.23 10.10
CA LYS A 97 -22.26 21.30 8.96
C LYS A 97 -21.00 21.44 8.09
N THR A 98 -20.48 22.66 7.95
CA THR A 98 -19.24 22.91 7.21
C THR A 98 -18.03 22.41 8.00
N CYS A 99 -18.04 22.49 9.34
CA CYS A 99 -17.01 21.87 10.18
C CYS A 99 -16.96 20.34 10.01
N GLU A 100 -18.10 19.67 9.88
CA GLU A 100 -18.16 18.22 9.62
C GLU A 100 -17.51 17.87 8.26
N TYR A 101 -17.83 18.62 7.20
CA TYR A 101 -17.19 18.43 5.91
C TYR A 101 -15.68 18.68 5.96
N LEU A 102 -15.23 19.73 6.65
CA LEU A 102 -13.81 20.03 6.77
C LEU A 102 -13.04 18.96 7.55
N LYS A 103 -13.63 18.36 8.58
CA LYS A 103 -13.05 17.20 9.28
C LYS A 103 -12.92 15.98 8.36
N ALA A 104 -13.95 15.67 7.58
CA ALA A 104 -13.87 14.57 6.61
C ALA A 104 -12.78 14.84 5.56
N LEU A 105 -12.66 16.08 5.07
CA LEU A 105 -11.60 16.48 4.16
C LEU A 105 -10.20 16.39 4.81
N GLN A 106 -10.10 16.66 6.12
CA GLN A 106 -8.86 16.52 6.87
C GLN A 106 -8.42 15.06 7.01
N GLU A 107 -9.36 14.15 7.27
CA GLU A 107 -9.11 12.69 7.30
C GLU A 107 -8.64 12.16 5.94
N CYS A 108 -9.11 12.76 4.84
CA CYS A 108 -8.64 12.48 3.48
C CYS A 108 -7.29 13.17 3.14
N GLY A 109 -6.77 14.05 4.02
CA GLY A 109 -5.58 14.85 3.77
C GLY A 109 -5.77 15.99 2.77
N ILE A 110 -7.01 16.27 2.35
CA ILE A 110 -7.34 17.33 1.39
C ILE A 110 -7.08 18.71 1.99
N VAL A 111 -7.42 18.87 3.27
CA VAL A 111 -7.05 20.03 4.09
C VAL A 111 -6.18 19.56 5.24
N VAL A 112 -5.27 20.43 5.70
CA VAL A 112 -4.37 20.16 6.82
C VAL A 112 -4.29 21.38 7.73
N GLY A 113 -3.84 21.20 8.96
CA GLY A 113 -3.56 22.32 9.85
C GLY A 113 -2.54 23.29 9.25
N ASP A 114 -2.68 24.58 9.50
CA ASP A 114 -1.76 25.61 8.97
C ASP A 114 -0.31 25.33 9.40
N GLU A 115 -0.14 24.84 10.62
CA GLU A 115 1.13 24.48 11.26
C GLU A 115 1.80 23.23 10.64
N VAL A 116 1.07 22.43 9.87
CA VAL A 116 1.61 21.21 9.27
C VAL A 116 2.66 21.58 8.22
N ASN A 117 3.90 21.15 8.46
CA ASN A 117 4.96 21.19 7.47
C ASN A 117 4.87 19.96 6.58
N GLU A 118 4.18 20.10 5.46
CA GLU A 118 3.91 19.01 4.52
C GLU A 118 5.18 18.40 3.91
N ASP A 119 6.27 19.16 3.79
CA ASP A 119 7.56 18.62 3.31
C ASP A 119 8.20 17.68 4.34
N LYS A 120 8.03 17.96 5.64
CA LYS A 120 8.48 17.05 6.70
C LYS A 120 7.64 15.77 6.72
N VAL A 121 6.33 15.88 6.48
CA VAL A 121 5.44 14.71 6.36
C VAL A 121 5.89 13.83 5.19
N LEU A 122 6.14 14.43 4.03
CA LEU A 122 6.61 13.70 2.85
C LEU A 122 7.98 13.05 3.09
N ARG A 123 8.95 13.78 3.67
CA ARG A 123 10.26 13.23 4.01
C ARG A 123 10.14 12.05 4.98
N HIS A 124 9.34 12.20 6.03
CA HIS A 124 9.12 11.13 6.99
C HIS A 124 8.53 9.89 6.31
N TRP A 125 7.57 10.07 5.40
CA TRP A 125 7.01 8.97 4.61
C TRP A 125 8.08 8.26 3.77
N PHE A 126 8.95 9.01 3.07
CA PHE A 126 10.08 8.42 2.34
C PHE A 126 11.08 7.71 3.26
N ASP A 127 11.38 8.27 4.44
CA ASP A 127 12.27 7.63 5.42
C ASP A 127 11.68 6.32 5.92
N GLN A 128 10.36 6.25 6.15
CA GLN A 128 9.70 5.00 6.48
C GLN A 128 9.78 3.98 5.34
N LEU A 129 9.76 4.39 4.07
CA LEU A 129 9.96 3.45 2.96
C LEU A 129 11.42 2.99 2.85
N LYS A 130 12.37 3.89 3.04
CA LYS A 130 13.80 3.64 2.84
C LYS A 130 14.42 2.82 3.97
N TYR A 131 14.05 3.11 5.21
CA TYR A 131 14.68 2.52 6.40
C TYR A 131 13.81 1.46 7.07
N ASN A 132 12.70 1.05 6.46
CA ASN A 132 11.92 -0.07 6.97
C ASN A 132 12.66 -1.39 6.75
N THR A 133 13.22 -1.90 7.84
CA THR A 133 13.93 -3.18 7.90
C THR A 133 13.03 -4.35 8.33
N SER A 134 11.71 -4.15 8.45
CA SER A 134 10.79 -5.19 8.93
C SER A 134 10.74 -6.41 8.02
N THR A 135 11.05 -6.22 6.73
CA THR A 135 11.06 -7.27 5.71
C THR A 135 12.36 -7.20 4.94
N LEU A 136 13.09 -8.31 4.88
CA LEU A 136 14.15 -8.51 3.90
C LEU A 136 13.53 -9.13 2.64
N GLU A 137 13.74 -8.52 1.49
CA GLU A 137 13.26 -9.03 0.20
C GLU A 137 14.43 -9.28 -0.74
N ALA A 138 14.41 -10.43 -1.43
CA ALA A 138 15.42 -10.81 -2.40
C ALA A 138 14.77 -11.33 -3.68
N VAL A 139 15.37 -10.97 -4.82
CA VAL A 139 15.03 -11.54 -6.13
C VAL A 139 16.16 -12.47 -6.53
N ILE A 140 15.83 -13.72 -6.85
CA ILE A 140 16.80 -14.76 -7.18
C ILE A 140 16.55 -15.25 -8.60
N LEU A 141 17.54 -15.04 -9.47
CA LEU A 141 17.53 -15.58 -10.83
C LEU A 141 18.01 -17.03 -10.78
N THR A 142 17.11 -17.98 -10.98
CA THR A 142 17.48 -19.41 -10.94
C THR A 142 18.10 -19.87 -12.26
N THR A 143 17.90 -19.12 -13.34
CA THR A 143 18.45 -19.41 -14.67
C THR A 143 18.32 -18.19 -15.58
N TYR A 144 19.26 -18.03 -16.53
CA TYR A 144 19.11 -17.12 -17.67
C TYR A 144 18.48 -17.81 -18.89
N ASN A 145 18.11 -19.09 -18.77
CA ASN A 145 17.47 -19.84 -19.82
C ASN A 145 15.96 -19.59 -19.80
N CYS A 146 15.33 -19.52 -20.97
CA CYS A 146 13.89 -19.41 -21.11
C CYS A 146 13.43 -20.20 -22.33
N ASN A 147 12.33 -20.93 -22.19
CA ASN A 147 11.71 -21.65 -23.30
C ASN A 147 10.91 -20.73 -24.24
N PHE A 148 10.74 -19.45 -23.91
CA PHE A 148 10.10 -18.42 -24.76
C PHE A 148 11.13 -17.42 -25.28
N SER A 149 10.84 -16.73 -26.38
CA SER A 149 11.69 -15.69 -26.97
C SER A 149 10.92 -14.38 -27.18
N CYS A 150 10.31 -13.87 -26.11
CA CYS A 150 9.47 -12.67 -26.17
C CYS A 150 10.25 -11.46 -26.70
N VAL A 151 9.64 -10.70 -27.63
CA VAL A 151 10.28 -9.54 -28.29
C VAL A 151 10.51 -8.34 -27.36
N TYR A 152 9.80 -8.29 -26.24
CA TYR A 152 9.91 -7.26 -25.20
C TYR A 152 10.79 -7.70 -24.02
N CYS A 153 11.48 -8.83 -24.11
CA CYS A 153 12.21 -9.40 -22.99
C CYS A 153 13.50 -8.62 -22.68
N VAL A 154 13.59 -8.03 -21.48
CA VAL A 154 14.79 -7.33 -21.00
C VAL A 154 16.01 -8.24 -20.87
N GLU A 155 15.81 -9.55 -20.67
CA GLU A 155 16.90 -10.52 -20.58
C GLU A 155 17.42 -10.98 -21.95
N GLN A 156 16.86 -10.52 -23.07
CA GLN A 156 17.26 -10.97 -24.41
C GLN A 156 18.76 -10.83 -24.68
N ALA A 157 19.39 -9.76 -24.18
CA ALA A 157 20.81 -9.50 -24.32
C ALA A 157 21.72 -10.44 -23.49
N VAL A 158 21.19 -11.04 -22.43
CA VAL A 158 21.93 -11.91 -21.49
C VAL A 158 21.43 -13.35 -21.48
N LYS A 159 20.41 -13.66 -22.30
CA LYS A 159 19.75 -14.95 -22.36
C LYS A 159 20.77 -16.03 -22.73
N LYS A 160 20.98 -16.98 -21.83
CA LYS A 160 21.96 -18.05 -21.98
C LYS A 160 21.43 -19.31 -21.34
N ARG A 161 21.78 -20.48 -21.89
CA ARG A 161 21.52 -21.79 -21.26
C ARG A 161 22.41 -21.96 -20.03
N MET A 162 22.10 -21.24 -18.98
CA MET A 162 22.83 -21.21 -17.72
C MET A 162 21.84 -21.36 -16.58
N HIS A 163 22.08 -22.35 -15.73
CA HIS A 163 21.26 -22.65 -14.57
C HIS A 163 22.09 -22.41 -13.31
N MET A 164 21.45 -21.86 -12.27
CA MET A 164 22.05 -21.78 -10.94
C MET A 164 22.41 -23.19 -10.46
N THR A 165 23.69 -23.40 -10.14
CA THR A 165 24.21 -24.68 -9.66
C THR A 165 23.96 -24.84 -8.15
N PRO A 166 24.07 -26.07 -7.59
CA PRO A 166 23.97 -26.28 -6.14
C PRO A 166 24.95 -25.43 -5.32
N GLU A 167 26.17 -25.23 -5.82
CA GLU A 167 27.20 -24.41 -5.16
C GLU A 167 26.78 -22.93 -5.11
N VAL A 168 26.19 -22.42 -6.19
CA VAL A 168 25.65 -21.05 -6.22
C VAL A 168 24.44 -20.92 -5.29
N CYS A 169 23.58 -21.95 -5.23
CA CYS A 169 22.45 -21.98 -4.28
C CYS A 169 22.97 -21.87 -2.84
N GLY A 170 24.01 -22.63 -2.48
CA GLY A 170 24.65 -22.58 -1.16
C GLY A 170 25.14 -21.17 -0.82
N ARG A 171 25.88 -20.52 -1.73
CA ARG A 171 26.36 -19.14 -1.53
C ARG A 171 25.23 -18.12 -1.39
N ALA A 172 24.13 -18.29 -2.14
CA ALA A 172 22.97 -17.43 -2.03
C ALA A 172 22.27 -17.57 -0.66
N ILE A 173 22.16 -18.80 -0.15
CA ILE A 173 21.61 -19.09 1.18
C ILE A 173 22.50 -18.48 2.26
N GLU A 174 23.82 -18.70 2.20
CA GLU A 174 24.79 -18.14 3.15
C GLU A 174 24.73 -16.61 3.17
N TRP A 175 24.71 -15.98 2.00
CA TRP A 175 24.59 -14.53 1.89
C TRP A 175 23.29 -14.03 2.52
N LEU A 176 22.15 -14.65 2.22
CA LEU A 176 20.86 -14.28 2.82
C LEU A 176 20.85 -14.47 4.33
N GLN A 177 21.47 -15.53 4.84
CA GLN A 177 21.62 -15.75 6.27
C GLN A 177 22.40 -14.61 6.93
N GLY A 178 23.53 -14.19 6.34
CA GLY A 178 24.28 -13.03 6.81
C GLY A 178 23.45 -11.74 6.80
N ARG A 179 22.61 -11.53 5.77
CA ARG A 179 21.68 -10.38 5.74
C ARG A 179 20.60 -10.47 6.81
N LEU A 180 20.11 -11.66 7.12
CA LEU A 180 19.16 -11.87 8.23
C LEU A 180 19.81 -11.54 9.57
N ASP A 181 21.08 -11.87 9.76
CA ASP A 181 21.84 -11.54 10.97
C ASP A 181 22.05 -10.03 11.12
N GLU A 182 22.39 -9.35 10.03
CA GLU A 182 22.62 -7.90 10.00
C GLU A 182 21.33 -7.09 10.23
N ILE A 183 20.24 -7.47 9.55
CA ILE A 183 19.02 -6.66 9.47
C ILE A 183 18.03 -7.04 10.58
N ASN A 184 18.05 -8.29 11.03
CA ASN A 184 17.09 -8.87 11.97
C ASN A 184 15.60 -8.58 11.61
N PRO A 185 15.15 -8.90 10.38
CA PRO A 185 13.81 -8.57 9.93
C PRO A 185 12.77 -9.50 10.57
N ARG A 186 11.51 -9.06 10.60
CA ARG A 186 10.38 -9.92 11.02
C ARG A 186 9.92 -10.87 9.91
N ARG A 187 10.35 -10.63 8.67
CA ARG A 187 9.93 -11.38 7.48
C ARG A 187 11.07 -11.48 6.46
N LEU A 188 11.18 -12.63 5.83
CA LEU A 188 11.98 -12.86 4.62
C LEU A 188 11.05 -13.15 3.43
N ARG A 189 11.21 -12.41 2.35
CA ARG A 189 10.53 -12.67 1.07
C ARG A 189 11.53 -12.99 -0.03
N VAL A 190 11.31 -14.09 -0.75
CA VAL A 190 12.12 -14.47 -1.90
C VAL A 190 11.27 -14.56 -3.15
N ASN A 191 11.60 -13.78 -4.18
CA ASN A 191 10.95 -13.84 -5.47
C ASN A 191 11.87 -14.54 -6.47
N PHE A 192 11.46 -15.71 -6.95
CA PHE A 192 12.18 -16.44 -7.99
C PHE A 192 11.85 -15.85 -9.37
N TYR A 193 12.91 -15.49 -10.09
CA TYR A 193 12.89 -14.84 -11.39
C TYR A 193 13.96 -15.48 -12.32
N GLY A 194 14.26 -14.82 -13.43
CA GLY A 194 15.19 -15.23 -14.47
C GLY A 194 14.45 -15.37 -15.79
N GLY A 195 15.01 -16.18 -16.69
CA GLY A 195 14.41 -16.41 -18.00
C GLY A 195 13.07 -17.13 -17.87
N GLU A 196 13.10 -18.39 -17.46
CA GLU A 196 11.94 -19.12 -16.94
C GLU A 196 12.36 -19.90 -15.70
N PRO A 197 12.02 -19.44 -14.48
CA PRO A 197 12.51 -20.06 -13.25
C PRO A 197 12.08 -21.51 -13.08
N LEU A 198 10.93 -21.92 -13.65
CA LEU A 198 10.47 -23.31 -13.59
C LEU A 198 11.31 -24.27 -14.44
N LEU A 199 12.26 -23.78 -15.26
CA LEU A 199 13.30 -24.63 -15.86
C LEU A 199 14.35 -25.09 -14.85
N ASN A 200 14.42 -24.48 -13.66
CA ASN A 200 15.35 -24.86 -12.59
C ASN A 200 14.66 -24.99 -11.23
N ILE A 201 13.61 -25.82 -11.17
CA ILE A 201 12.91 -26.20 -9.93
C ILE A 201 13.86 -26.70 -8.83
N PRO A 202 14.92 -27.50 -9.11
CA PRO A 202 15.85 -27.93 -8.07
C PRO A 202 16.48 -26.79 -7.25
N ALA A 203 16.83 -25.67 -7.90
CA ALA A 203 17.34 -24.48 -7.22
C ALA A 203 16.27 -23.82 -6.33
N ILE A 204 15.04 -23.66 -6.85
CA ILE A 204 13.89 -23.12 -6.09
C ILE A 204 13.67 -23.94 -4.82
N LYS A 205 13.61 -25.28 -4.94
CA LYS A 205 13.41 -26.20 -3.82
C LYS A 205 14.53 -26.10 -2.79
N THR A 206 15.78 -26.13 -3.26
CA THR A 206 16.96 -26.07 -2.39
C THR A 206 16.97 -24.80 -1.55
N ILE A 207 16.77 -23.66 -2.19
CA ILE A 207 16.79 -22.35 -1.52
C ILE A 207 15.58 -22.22 -0.59
N SER A 208 14.38 -22.50 -1.07
CA SER A 208 13.15 -22.34 -0.28
C SER A 208 13.13 -23.21 0.96
N ARG A 209 13.55 -24.48 0.85
CA ARG A 209 13.60 -25.40 1.99
C ARG A 209 14.57 -24.92 3.08
N HIS A 210 15.78 -24.51 2.71
CA HIS A 210 16.77 -24.03 3.68
C HIS A 210 16.33 -22.72 4.33
N LEU A 211 15.87 -21.75 3.54
CA LEU A 211 15.42 -20.46 4.08
C LEU A 211 14.16 -20.58 4.93
N ASN A 212 13.23 -21.47 4.58
CA ASN A 212 12.06 -21.75 5.41
C ASN A 212 12.49 -22.32 6.78
N THR A 213 13.41 -23.28 6.80
CA THR A 213 13.96 -23.86 8.03
C THR A 213 14.68 -22.80 8.89
N ILE A 214 15.51 -21.96 8.25
CA ILE A 214 16.21 -20.86 8.93
C ILE A 214 15.19 -19.87 9.54
N ALA A 215 14.14 -19.55 8.80
CA ALA A 215 13.10 -18.64 9.25
C ALA A 215 12.29 -19.20 10.43
N GLU A 216 11.90 -20.48 10.37
CA GLU A 216 11.23 -21.20 11.47
C GLU A 216 12.10 -21.17 12.74
N ASN A 217 13.38 -21.51 12.63
CA ASN A 217 14.32 -21.50 13.76
C ASN A 217 14.50 -20.10 14.38
N ARG A 218 14.32 -19.04 13.59
CA ARG A 218 14.43 -17.64 14.03
C ARG A 218 13.09 -17.05 14.48
N GLY A 219 11.97 -17.75 14.29
CA GLY A 219 10.63 -17.23 14.55
C GLY A 219 10.23 -16.06 13.61
N ILE A 220 10.78 -16.02 12.39
CA ILE A 220 10.42 -15.01 11.38
C ILE A 220 9.56 -15.62 10.27
N ILE A 221 8.79 -14.79 9.57
CA ILE A 221 7.90 -15.29 8.50
C ILE A 221 8.71 -15.45 7.20
N PHE A 222 8.67 -16.65 6.60
CA PHE A 222 9.18 -16.87 5.24
C PHE A 222 8.05 -16.95 4.22
N GLU A 223 8.21 -16.24 3.10
CA GLU A 223 7.32 -16.30 1.95
C GLU A 223 8.14 -16.34 0.67
N SER A 224 7.79 -17.21 -0.26
CA SER A 224 8.33 -17.16 -1.62
C SER A 224 7.26 -16.88 -2.66
N SER A 225 7.69 -16.31 -3.78
CA SER A 225 6.89 -16.18 -4.99
C SER A 225 7.66 -16.54 -6.24
N ILE A 226 6.96 -16.85 -7.32
CA ILE A 226 7.56 -17.18 -8.62
C ILE A 226 6.94 -16.28 -9.68
N ILE A 227 7.75 -15.71 -10.56
CA ILE A 227 7.29 -15.04 -11.77
C ILE A 227 7.61 -15.95 -12.95
N THR A 228 6.60 -16.40 -13.69
CA THR A 228 6.73 -17.43 -14.73
C THR A 228 5.90 -17.05 -15.96
N ASN A 229 6.29 -17.53 -17.13
CA ASN A 229 5.46 -17.49 -18.34
C ASN A 229 4.28 -18.48 -18.29
N GLY A 230 4.22 -19.33 -17.26
CA GLY A 230 3.10 -20.25 -17.01
C GLY A 230 3.13 -21.54 -17.82
N SER A 231 3.94 -21.66 -18.88
CA SER A 231 3.97 -22.84 -19.77
C SER A 231 4.42 -24.13 -19.08
N LEU A 232 5.15 -24.00 -17.97
CA LEU A 232 5.65 -25.13 -17.15
C LEU A 232 4.96 -25.22 -15.79
N LEU A 233 3.97 -24.37 -15.53
CA LEU A 233 3.27 -24.36 -14.25
C LEU A 233 2.31 -25.55 -14.19
N ARG A 234 2.60 -26.49 -13.29
CA ARG A 234 1.78 -27.68 -13.04
C ARG A 234 1.36 -27.75 -11.59
N ARG A 235 0.24 -28.44 -11.32
CA ARG A 235 -0.31 -28.59 -9.97
C ARG A 235 0.71 -29.21 -9.03
N GLU A 236 1.39 -30.26 -9.48
CA GLU A 236 2.33 -31.05 -8.67
C GLU A 236 3.53 -30.19 -8.24
N VAL A 237 3.99 -29.29 -9.12
CA VAL A 237 5.06 -28.34 -8.82
C VAL A 237 4.61 -27.34 -7.74
N VAL A 238 3.38 -26.83 -7.84
CA VAL A 238 2.84 -25.89 -6.86
C VAL A 238 2.65 -26.57 -5.50
N GLU A 239 2.03 -27.74 -5.47
CA GLU A 239 1.81 -28.52 -4.24
C GLU A 239 3.13 -28.83 -3.53
N ASP A 240 4.16 -29.23 -4.30
CA ASP A 240 5.50 -29.49 -3.76
C ASP A 240 6.18 -28.22 -3.25
N LEU A 241 5.94 -27.04 -3.83
CA LEU A 241 6.59 -25.80 -3.40
C LEU A 241 5.84 -25.07 -2.27
N VAL A 242 4.54 -25.31 -2.10
CA VAL A 242 3.73 -24.71 -1.02
C VAL A 242 4.24 -25.12 0.36
N GLN A 243 4.65 -26.39 0.53
CA GLN A 243 5.28 -26.88 1.77
C GLN A 243 6.62 -26.20 2.06
N TYR A 244 7.27 -25.60 1.06
CA TYR A 244 8.50 -24.82 1.22
C TYR A 244 8.23 -23.30 1.17
N GLY A 245 7.03 -22.85 1.53
CA GLY A 245 6.75 -21.43 1.72
C GLY A 245 6.31 -20.66 0.47
N LEU A 246 6.00 -21.33 -0.65
CA LEU A 246 5.40 -20.66 -1.81
C LEU A 246 4.02 -20.09 -1.47
N LYS A 247 3.85 -18.77 -1.59
CA LYS A 247 2.57 -18.07 -1.32
C LYS A 247 1.93 -17.45 -2.55
N ARG A 248 2.69 -17.23 -3.62
CA ARG A 248 2.19 -16.53 -4.82
C ARG A 248 2.91 -17.00 -6.06
N VAL A 249 2.16 -17.14 -7.15
CA VAL A 249 2.71 -17.26 -8.51
C VAL A 249 2.17 -16.09 -9.33
N LYS A 250 3.06 -15.35 -9.98
CA LYS A 250 2.73 -14.32 -10.96
C LYS A 250 2.93 -14.93 -12.35
N VAL A 251 1.83 -15.11 -13.08
CA VAL A 251 1.87 -15.57 -14.47
C VAL A 251 1.89 -14.34 -15.38
N THR A 252 2.89 -14.25 -16.24
CA THR A 252 3.01 -13.17 -17.23
C THR A 252 2.12 -13.49 -18.44
N LEU A 253 1.22 -12.58 -18.77
CA LEU A 253 0.34 -12.61 -19.92
C LEU A 253 0.39 -11.23 -20.56
N ASP A 254 0.62 -11.19 -21.87
CA ASP A 254 0.66 -9.98 -22.70
C ASP A 254 -0.43 -10.06 -23.77
#